data_AF-A0A7H4N6L9-F1
#
_entry.id   AF-A0A7H4N6L9-F1
#
_cell.length_a   1.000
_cell.length_b   1.000
_cell.length_c   1.000
_cell.angle_alpha   90.00
_cell.angle_beta   90.00
_cell.angle_gamma   90.00
#
_symmetry.space_group_name_H-M   'P 1'
#
loop_
_entity.id
_entity.type
_entity.pdbx_description
1 polymer ?
#
loop_
_entity_poly.entity_id
_entity_poly.type
_entity_poly.pdbx_seq_one_letter_code
_entity_poly.pdbx_strand_id
1 'polypeptide(L)'
;MQRLENGNTLINEGSNGRIFEVTRDHEIVWEYISPFWGKTLNNNMVYRAYRIPYGWIPQLAQPQETPIAAVDVRTLRQPGAAAAGPAQSVVRVAGVQPYSKSADALCVATDNDTLRRSPKLFRVAESAFTPISAAGELESERPVLLFVRRGTLRALPQALAAAGA
;
A
#
# COMPACT_ATOMS: atom_id res chain seq x y z
N MET A 1 -1.84 -15.71 -25.16
CA MET A 1 -1.80 -16.98 -24.41
C MET A 1 -0.87 -17.95 -25.13
N GLN A 2 -0.20 -18.83 -24.39
CA GLN A 2 0.68 -19.86 -24.92
C GLN A 2 0.45 -21.17 -24.15
N ARG A 3 0.21 -22.28 -24.84
CA ARG A 3 0.24 -23.62 -24.24
C ARG A 3 1.68 -24.10 -24.17
N LEU A 4 2.09 -24.61 -23.02
CA LEU A 4 3.45 -25.08 -22.76
C LEU A 4 3.55 -26.61 -22.89
N GLU A 5 4.77 -27.11 -23.12
CA GLU A 5 5.06 -28.55 -23.29
C GLU A 5 4.72 -29.38 -22.04
N ASN A 6 4.88 -28.80 -20.85
CA ASN A 6 4.48 -29.40 -19.57
C ASN A 6 2.94 -29.50 -19.39
N GLY A 7 2.15 -28.97 -20.35
CA GLY A 7 0.69 -28.97 -20.31
C GLY A 7 0.07 -27.75 -19.65
N ASN A 8 0.86 -26.88 -19.00
CA ASN A 8 0.39 -25.63 -18.39
C ASN A 8 0.11 -24.56 -19.45
N THR A 9 -0.57 -23.49 -19.05
CA THR A 9 -0.86 -22.34 -19.93
C THR A 9 -0.23 -21.09 -19.38
N LEU A 10 0.59 -20.42 -20.18
CA LEU A 10 1.06 -19.07 -19.90
C LEU A 10 0.04 -18.05 -20.42
N ILE A 11 -0.40 -17.17 -19.52
CA ILE A 11 -1.36 -16.11 -19.78
C ILE A 11 -0.64 -14.77 -19.63
N ASN A 12 -0.82 -13.89 -20.61
CA ASN A 12 -0.40 -12.49 -20.54
C ASN A 12 -1.66 -11.63 -20.38
N GLU A 13 -1.90 -11.14 -19.16
CA GLU A 13 -2.92 -10.15 -18.84
C GLU A 13 -2.33 -8.74 -19.07
N GLY A 14 -2.18 -8.42 -20.36
CA GLY A 14 -1.32 -7.33 -20.80
C GLY A 14 -1.68 -5.96 -20.23
N SER A 15 -2.97 -5.61 -20.12
CA SER A 15 -3.42 -4.29 -19.62
C SER A 15 -3.06 -4.04 -18.16
N ASN A 16 -2.99 -5.11 -17.36
CA ASN A 16 -2.66 -5.07 -15.94
C ASN A 16 -1.18 -5.39 -15.66
N GLY A 17 -0.39 -5.54 -16.73
CA GLY A 17 1.04 -5.83 -16.66
C GLY A 17 1.37 -7.15 -15.98
N ARG A 18 0.43 -8.09 -15.94
CA ARG A 18 0.54 -9.35 -15.21
C ARG A 18 0.72 -10.52 -16.18
N ILE A 19 1.66 -11.39 -15.87
CA ILE A 19 1.93 -12.62 -16.60
C ILE A 19 1.91 -13.75 -15.60
N PHE A 20 1.19 -14.83 -15.88
CA PHE A 20 1.11 -15.95 -14.96
C PHE A 20 0.94 -17.27 -15.69
N GLU A 21 1.37 -18.34 -15.05
CA GLU A 21 1.25 -19.71 -15.55
C GLU A 21 0.24 -20.46 -14.71
N VAL A 22 -0.69 -21.15 -15.38
CA VAL A 22 -1.73 -21.95 -14.75
C VAL A 22 -1.62 -23.43 -15.13
N THR A 23 -1.88 -24.30 -14.16
CA THR A 23 -2.03 -25.74 -14.38
C THR A 23 -3.36 -26.05 -15.08
N ARG A 24 -3.55 -27.31 -15.49
CA ARG A 24 -4.85 -27.79 -16.02
C ARG A 24 -5.95 -27.80 -14.95
N ASP A 25 -5.57 -27.85 -13.68
CA ASP A 25 -6.47 -27.82 -12.54
C ASP A 25 -6.80 -26.39 -12.09
N HIS A 26 -6.38 -25.38 -12.87
CA HIS A 26 -6.61 -23.95 -12.64
C HIS A 26 -5.85 -23.38 -11.43
N GLU A 27 -4.72 -23.97 -11.08
CA GLU A 27 -3.82 -23.45 -10.04
C GLU A 27 -2.73 -22.56 -10.66
N ILE A 28 -2.41 -21.44 -10.01
CA ILE A 28 -1.31 -20.56 -10.43
C ILE A 28 0.00 -21.10 -9.86
N VAL A 29 0.98 -21.41 -10.72
CA VAL A 29 2.30 -21.94 -10.31
C VAL A 29 3.41 -20.90 -10.38
N TRP A 30 3.20 -19.85 -11.16
CA TRP A 30 4.15 -18.75 -11.31
C TRP A 30 3.40 -17.48 -11.70
N GLU A 31 3.85 -16.35 -11.17
CA GLU A 31 3.28 -15.03 -11.43
C GLU A 31 4.38 -13.99 -11.49
N TYR A 32 4.19 -13.03 -12.39
CA TYR A 32 4.99 -11.83 -12.51
C TYR A 32 4.08 -10.63 -12.74
N ILE A 33 4.37 -9.53 -12.03
CA ILE A 33 3.72 -8.24 -12.19
C ILE A 33 4.79 -7.24 -12.62
N SER A 34 4.59 -6.59 -13.76
CA SER A 34 5.51 -5.57 -14.27
C SER A 34 5.61 -4.40 -13.28
N PRO A 35 6.81 -4.08 -12.76
CA PRO A 35 7.01 -2.92 -11.90
C PRO A 35 7.17 -1.63 -12.71
N PHE A 36 7.20 -1.72 -14.04
CA PHE A 36 7.48 -0.59 -14.92
C PHE A 36 6.19 0.08 -15.38
N TRP A 37 6.01 1.34 -14.99
CA TRP A 37 4.86 2.16 -15.34
C TRP A 37 5.20 3.14 -16.46
N GLY A 38 4.26 3.31 -17.39
CA GLY A 38 4.37 4.29 -18.47
C GLY A 38 4.35 5.72 -17.95
N LYS A 39 5.11 6.60 -18.61
CA LYS A 39 5.10 8.05 -18.31
C LYS A 39 3.94 8.78 -18.98
N THR A 40 3.53 8.31 -20.17
CA THR A 40 2.45 8.90 -20.96
C THR A 40 1.08 8.36 -20.57
N LEU A 41 1.00 7.05 -20.33
CA LEU A 41 -0.19 6.38 -19.84
C LEU A 41 0.15 5.80 -18.47
N ASN A 42 -0.67 6.09 -17.47
CA ASN A 42 -0.50 5.57 -16.12
C ASN A 42 -0.95 4.09 -16.04
N ASN A 43 -0.19 3.21 -16.70
CA ASN A 43 -0.37 1.77 -16.66
C ASN A 43 1.00 1.06 -16.76
N ASN A 44 1.03 -0.23 -16.42
CA ASN A 44 2.22 -1.08 -16.48
C ASN A 44 2.11 -2.10 -17.64
N MET A 45 1.50 -1.70 -18.75
CA MET A 45 1.04 -2.61 -19.79
C MET A 45 2.18 -3.46 -20.39
N VAL A 46 1.94 -4.77 -20.52
CA VAL A 46 2.82 -5.71 -21.21
C VAL A 46 2.12 -6.21 -22.48
N TYR A 47 2.59 -5.78 -23.64
CA TYR A 47 1.98 -6.15 -24.92
C TYR A 47 2.01 -7.66 -25.16
N ARG A 48 3.15 -8.32 -24.88
CA ARG A 48 3.32 -9.75 -25.14
C ARG A 48 4.41 -10.36 -24.26
N ALA A 49 4.21 -11.62 -23.90
CA ALA A 49 5.19 -12.44 -23.20
C ALA A 49 5.17 -13.86 -23.76
N TYR A 50 6.35 -14.49 -23.77
CA TYR A 50 6.56 -15.88 -24.18
C TYR A 50 7.46 -16.58 -23.17
N ARG A 51 7.18 -17.84 -22.88
CA ARG A 51 8.12 -18.71 -22.18
C ARG A 51 9.05 -19.34 -23.20
N ILE A 52 10.34 -19.13 -23.02
CA ILE A 52 11.41 -19.72 -23.83
C ILE A 52 11.86 -21.01 -23.13
N PRO A 53 11.87 -22.18 -23.80
CA PRO A 53 12.42 -23.41 -23.24
C PRO A 53 13.90 -23.26 -22.89
N TYR A 54 14.35 -23.84 -21.77
CA TYR A 54 15.76 -23.76 -21.36
C TYR A 54 16.73 -24.27 -22.44
N GLY A 55 16.32 -25.29 -23.21
CA GLY A 55 17.13 -25.84 -24.30
C GLY A 55 17.42 -24.87 -25.45
N TRP A 56 16.69 -23.76 -25.58
CA TRP A 56 16.97 -22.74 -26.59
C TRP A 56 18.19 -21.88 -26.24
N ILE A 57 18.66 -21.92 -24.99
CA ILE A 57 19.81 -21.13 -24.51
C ILE A 57 20.84 -22.08 -23.87
N PRO A 58 21.51 -22.93 -24.66
CA PRO A 58 22.43 -23.95 -24.15
C PRO A 58 23.68 -23.37 -23.47
N GLN A 59 23.96 -22.07 -23.65
CA GLN A 59 25.07 -21.38 -23.00
C GLN A 59 24.84 -21.17 -21.50
N LEU A 60 23.60 -21.27 -21.02
CA LEU A 60 23.25 -21.10 -19.61
C LEU A 60 23.11 -22.47 -18.95
N ALA A 61 23.66 -22.60 -17.74
CA ALA A 61 23.38 -23.75 -16.89
C ALA A 61 21.87 -23.81 -16.61
N GLN A 62 21.28 -25.00 -16.73
CA GLN A 62 19.87 -25.18 -16.44
C GLN A 62 19.62 -24.86 -14.96
N PRO A 63 18.72 -23.91 -14.64
CA PRO A 63 18.44 -23.55 -13.27
C PRO A 63 17.67 -24.68 -12.58
N GLN A 64 17.93 -24.87 -11.28
CA GLN A 64 17.10 -25.72 -10.44
C GLN A 64 15.80 -25.00 -10.10
N GLU A 65 14.67 -25.53 -10.55
CA GLU A 65 13.36 -24.98 -10.20
C GLU A 65 13.07 -25.25 -8.72
N THR A 66 12.93 -24.18 -7.93
CA THR A 66 12.54 -24.26 -6.52
C THR A 66 11.11 -23.75 -6.38
N PRO A 67 10.15 -24.60 -5.97
CA PRO A 67 8.77 -24.17 -5.77
C PRO A 67 8.67 -23.05 -4.72
N ILE A 68 7.91 -22.01 -5.03
CA ILE A 68 7.58 -20.97 -4.06
C ILE A 68 6.35 -21.46 -3.28
N ALA A 69 6.55 -21.85 -2.03
CA ALA A 69 5.45 -22.23 -1.16
C ALA A 69 4.54 -21.01 -0.88
N ALA A 70 3.23 -21.19 -0.98
CA ALA A 70 2.28 -20.16 -0.61
C ALA A 70 2.46 -19.78 0.86
N VAL A 71 2.54 -18.48 1.13
CA VAL A 71 2.62 -17.95 2.50
C VAL A 71 1.25 -18.13 3.14
N ASP A 72 1.22 -18.58 4.40
CA ASP A 72 0.00 -18.55 5.19
C ASP A 72 -0.43 -17.09 5.42
N VAL A 73 -1.48 -16.68 4.73
CA VAL A 73 -2.01 -15.30 4.78
C VAL A 73 -2.53 -14.89 6.15
N ARG A 74 -2.80 -15.84 7.06
CA ARG A 74 -3.25 -15.54 8.43
C ARG A 74 -2.11 -15.07 9.31
N THR A 75 -0.90 -15.51 9.00
CA THR A 75 0.30 -15.19 9.78
C THR A 75 1.24 -14.25 9.04
N LEU A 76 1.22 -14.27 7.70
CA LEU A 76 2.12 -13.55 6.79
C LEU A 76 3.60 -13.74 7.18
N ARG A 77 3.96 -14.94 7.66
CA ARG A 77 5.33 -15.28 8.09
C ARG A 77 6.03 -16.13 7.05
N GLN A 78 7.25 -15.72 6.70
CA GLN A 78 8.15 -16.51 5.88
C GLN A 78 8.82 -17.61 6.73
N PRO A 79 9.28 -18.72 6.11
CA PRO A 79 10.14 -19.68 6.79
C PRO A 79 11.35 -18.98 7.44
N GLY A 80 11.59 -19.24 8.72
CA GLY A 80 12.65 -18.60 9.50
C GLY A 80 12.29 -17.25 10.12
N ALA A 81 11.10 -16.70 9.87
CA ALA A 81 10.62 -15.52 10.59
C ALA A 81 10.43 -15.83 12.08
N ALA A 82 10.69 -14.84 12.95
CA ALA A 82 10.46 -14.97 14.39
C ALA A 82 8.99 -15.36 14.68
N ALA A 83 8.75 -16.04 15.80
CA ALA A 83 7.40 -16.38 16.21
C ALA A 83 6.53 -15.12 16.42
N ALA A 84 5.22 -15.26 16.24
CA ALA A 84 4.29 -14.22 16.68
C ALA A 84 4.44 -14.03 18.19
N GLY A 85 4.67 -12.80 18.61
CA GLY A 85 4.96 -12.52 20.01
C GLY A 85 5.17 -11.03 20.27
N PRO A 86 5.37 -10.65 21.54
CA PRO A 86 5.72 -9.29 21.90
C PRO A 86 7.02 -8.87 21.22
N ALA A 87 7.22 -7.57 21.05
CA ALA A 87 8.49 -7.02 20.58
C ALA A 87 9.64 -7.57 21.45
N GLN A 88 10.56 -8.30 20.82
CA GLN A 88 11.69 -8.92 21.52
C GLN A 88 12.82 -7.93 21.81
N SER A 89 12.91 -6.85 21.03
CA SER A 89 13.86 -5.77 21.23
C SER A 89 13.22 -4.42 20.96
N VAL A 90 13.59 -3.42 21.77
CA VAL A 90 13.15 -2.04 21.62
C VAL A 90 14.40 -1.18 21.51
N VAL A 91 14.58 -0.57 20.33
CA VAL A 91 15.65 0.41 20.10
C VAL A 91 15.09 1.79 20.43
N ARG A 92 15.75 2.52 21.33
CA ARG A 92 15.39 3.90 21.67
C ARG A 92 16.17 4.85 20.78
N VAL A 93 15.45 5.68 20.03
CA VAL A 93 16.03 6.73 19.20
C VAL A 93 15.74 8.08 19.88
N ALA A 94 16.78 8.90 20.06
CA ALA A 94 16.64 10.21 20.70
C ALA A 94 15.62 11.08 19.93
N GLY A 95 14.75 11.77 20.65
CA GLY A 95 13.70 12.62 20.08
C GLY A 95 12.41 11.89 19.65
N VAL A 96 12.36 10.56 19.75
CA VAL A 96 11.16 9.77 19.39
C VAL A 96 10.42 9.31 20.64
N GLN A 97 9.09 9.36 20.59
CA GLN A 97 8.24 8.87 21.66
C GLN A 97 8.35 7.34 21.80
N PRO A 98 8.40 6.81 23.04
CA PRO A 98 8.47 5.38 23.25
C PRO A 98 7.17 4.69 22.78
N TYR A 99 7.31 3.49 22.22
CA TYR A 99 6.16 2.62 21.97
C TYR A 99 5.42 2.38 23.29
N SER A 100 4.14 2.75 23.33
CA SER A 100 3.24 2.42 24.43
C SER A 100 2.13 1.53 23.89
N LYS A 101 1.73 0.51 24.66
CA LYS A 101 0.54 -0.29 24.35
C LYS A 101 -0.68 0.60 24.54
N SER A 102 -1.07 1.35 23.51
CA SER A 102 -2.34 2.07 23.50
C SER A 102 -3.47 1.07 23.24
N ALA A 103 -4.59 1.23 23.95
CA ALA A 103 -5.84 0.51 23.65
C ALA A 103 -6.48 0.99 22.32
N ASP A 104 -5.96 2.08 21.74
CA ASP A 104 -6.43 2.67 20.50
C ASP A 104 -5.67 2.07 19.31
N ALA A 105 -6.26 1.08 18.64
CA ALA A 105 -5.72 0.40 17.47
C ALA A 105 -5.84 1.23 16.16
N LEU A 106 -5.60 2.53 16.22
CA LEU A 106 -5.80 3.43 15.09
C LEU A 106 -4.56 4.30 14.87
N CYS A 107 -3.99 4.21 13.67
CA CYS A 107 -2.96 5.13 13.16
C CYS A 107 -3.53 6.52 12.80
N VAL A 108 -4.71 6.86 13.32
CA VAL A 108 -5.47 8.07 12.97
C VAL A 108 -5.86 8.81 14.26
N ALA A 109 -5.47 10.07 14.34
CA ALA A 109 -5.90 10.95 15.42
C ALA A 109 -7.43 11.13 15.36
N THR A 110 -8.11 10.86 16.47
CA THR A 110 -9.49 11.29 16.65
C THR A 110 -9.65 11.99 17.98
N ASP A 111 -10.61 12.89 17.98
CA ASP A 111 -10.96 13.96 18.89
C ASP A 111 -12.23 13.61 19.68
N ASN A 112 -12.43 12.31 19.94
CA ASN A 112 -13.43 11.84 20.88
C ASN A 112 -12.79 11.71 22.28
N ASP A 113 -13.09 12.66 23.15
CA ASP A 113 -12.53 12.75 24.51
C ASP A 113 -13.17 11.77 25.49
N THR A 114 -14.21 11.03 25.09
CA THR A 114 -14.85 9.99 25.93
C THR A 114 -14.12 8.65 25.91
N LEU A 115 -13.13 8.49 25.03
CA LEU A 115 -12.29 7.30 24.99
C LEU A 115 -11.15 7.44 26.02
N ARG A 116 -10.96 6.45 26.90
CA ARG A 116 -9.79 6.39 27.79
C ARG A 116 -8.54 6.11 26.95
N ARG A 117 -7.88 7.17 26.48
CA ARG A 117 -6.77 7.10 25.53
C ARG A 117 -5.40 7.32 26.17
N SER A 118 -4.38 6.86 25.47
CA SER A 118 -3.02 7.39 25.65
C SER A 118 -3.01 8.89 25.32
N PRO A 119 -2.18 9.72 25.99
CA PRO A 119 -2.14 11.16 25.74
C PRO A 119 -1.91 11.46 24.25
N LYS A 120 -2.74 12.35 23.68
CA LYS A 120 -2.66 12.72 22.26
C LYS A 120 -1.29 13.34 21.97
N LEU A 121 -0.53 12.76 21.03
CA LEU A 121 0.81 13.23 20.66
C LEU A 121 0.78 14.49 19.79
N PHE A 122 -0.35 14.70 19.11
CA PHE A 122 -0.59 15.81 18.23
C PHE A 122 -1.92 16.45 18.62
N ARG A 123 -1.94 17.78 18.64
CA ARG A 123 -3.18 18.56 18.77
C ARG A 123 -3.40 19.26 17.45
N VAL A 124 -4.62 19.17 16.92
CA VAL A 124 -5.02 20.01 15.78
C VAL A 124 -5.04 21.45 16.28
N ALA A 125 -4.34 22.36 15.58
CA ALA A 125 -4.38 23.78 15.88
C ALA A 125 -5.75 24.33 15.46
N GLU A 126 -6.78 24.15 16.30
CA GLU A 126 -8.17 24.50 15.96
C GLU A 126 -8.34 25.97 15.59
N SER A 127 -7.49 26.85 16.13
CA SER A 127 -7.45 28.28 15.78
C SER A 127 -7.05 28.56 14.33
N ALA A 128 -6.44 27.59 13.65
CA ALA A 128 -6.12 27.71 12.23
C ALA A 128 -7.34 27.45 11.32
N PHE A 129 -8.45 26.95 11.86
CA PHE A 129 -9.63 26.58 11.09
C PHE A 129 -10.81 27.48 11.42
N THR A 130 -11.47 28.00 10.39
CA THR A 130 -12.74 28.72 10.55
C THR A 130 -13.88 27.69 10.57
N PRO A 131 -14.62 27.56 11.68
CA PRO A 131 -15.78 26.67 11.72
C PRO A 131 -16.86 27.25 10.80
N ILE A 132 -17.43 26.39 9.95
CA ILE A 132 -18.57 26.76 9.11
C ILE A 132 -19.83 26.19 9.73
N SER A 133 -20.84 27.03 9.91
CA SER A 133 -22.11 26.66 10.54
C SER A 133 -23.29 26.60 9.56
N ALA A 134 -23.20 27.30 8.42
CA ALA A 134 -24.23 27.33 7.39
C ALA A 134 -23.65 27.04 6.00
N ALA A 135 -24.45 26.41 5.14
CA ALA A 135 -24.05 26.05 3.78
C ALA A 135 -23.66 27.26 2.91
N GLY A 136 -24.23 28.44 3.17
CA GLY A 136 -23.91 29.67 2.44
C GLY A 136 -22.47 30.17 2.68
N GLU A 137 -21.80 29.71 3.74
CA GLU A 137 -20.40 30.04 4.00
C GLU A 137 -19.42 29.21 3.14
N LEU A 138 -19.91 28.23 2.36
CA LEU A 138 -19.12 27.49 1.37
C LEU A 138 -19.07 28.15 -0.01
N GLU A 139 -19.84 29.21 -0.25
CA GLU A 139 -19.81 29.94 -1.52
C GLU A 139 -18.51 30.73 -1.65
N SER A 140 -17.59 30.23 -2.47
CA SER A 140 -16.28 30.83 -2.70
C SER A 140 -15.93 30.82 -4.18
N GLU A 141 -15.38 31.93 -4.68
CA GLU A 141 -14.84 32.03 -6.04
C GLU A 141 -13.52 31.25 -6.24
N ARG A 142 -13.00 30.60 -5.19
CA ARG A 142 -11.79 29.79 -5.23
C ARG A 142 -12.03 28.39 -4.68
N PRO A 143 -11.27 27.36 -5.12
CA PRO A 143 -11.40 26.03 -4.57
C PRO A 143 -11.04 26.01 -3.08
N VAL A 144 -11.98 25.58 -2.25
CA VAL A 144 -11.83 25.44 -0.80
C VAL A 144 -11.55 23.98 -0.46
N LEU A 145 -10.52 23.74 0.36
CA LEU A 145 -10.27 22.42 0.93
C LEU A 145 -11.18 22.23 2.16
N LEU A 146 -12.18 21.36 2.02
CA LEU A 146 -13.19 21.09 3.05
C LEU A 146 -12.80 19.85 3.85
N PHE A 147 -12.64 20.00 5.17
CA PHE A 147 -12.44 18.87 6.07
C PHE A 147 -13.77 18.51 6.75
N VAL A 148 -14.34 17.37 6.33
CA VAL A 148 -15.61 16.87 6.86
C VAL A 148 -15.34 15.89 8.00
N ARG A 149 -15.65 16.28 9.24
CA ARG A 149 -15.74 15.37 10.38
C ARG A 149 -17.20 14.95 10.56
N ARG A 150 -17.46 13.71 10.99
CA ARG A 150 -18.83 13.27 11.34
C ARG A 150 -19.42 14.20 12.42
N GLY A 151 -20.30 15.10 12.00
CA GLY A 151 -21.02 16.05 12.87
C GLY A 151 -20.62 17.53 12.76
N THR A 152 -19.60 17.94 12.01
CA THR A 152 -19.30 19.38 11.77
C THR A 152 -18.38 19.59 10.56
N LEU A 153 -18.66 20.61 9.74
CA LEU A 153 -17.87 21.02 8.58
C LEU A 153 -16.91 22.17 8.96
N ARG A 154 -15.64 22.14 8.51
CA ARG A 154 -14.68 23.24 8.69
C ARG A 154 -13.95 23.56 7.38
N ALA A 155 -13.63 24.84 7.17
CA ALA A 155 -12.87 25.33 6.01
C ALA A 155 -11.61 26.12 6.42
N LEU A 156 -10.64 26.18 5.50
CA LEU A 156 -9.42 26.96 5.63
C LEU A 156 -9.40 28.10 4.60
N PRO A 157 -9.20 29.37 5.01
CA PRO A 157 -8.67 30.38 4.11
C PRO A 157 -7.16 30.14 3.93
N GLN A 158 -6.67 30.18 2.68
CA GLN A 158 -5.25 30.01 2.38
C GLN A 158 -4.42 31.10 3.09
N ALA A 159 -3.56 30.70 4.02
CA ALA A 159 -2.52 31.55 4.57
C ALA A 159 -1.41 31.76 3.53
N LEU A 160 -1.06 33.02 3.30
CA LEU A 160 0.07 33.45 2.50
C LEU A 160 1.37 32.80 3.03
N ALA A 161 2.05 32.05 2.18
CA ALA A 161 3.40 31.59 2.46
C ALA A 161 4.35 32.80 2.53
N ALA A 162 4.76 33.19 3.74
CA ALA A 162 5.94 34.02 3.92
C ALA A 162 7.14 33.10 4.10
N ALA A 163 7.98 33.02 3.06
CA ALA A 163 9.33 32.52 3.18
C ALA A 163 10.14 33.52 4.04
N GLY A 164 10.72 33.06 5.15
CA GLY A 164 11.71 33.78 5.93
C GLY A 164 13.09 33.17 5.68
N ALA A 165 14.05 34.05 5.40
CA ALA A 165 15.46 33.77 5.11
C ALA A 165 16.23 33.10 6.26
#